data_AF-A0A2P8KSH8-F1
#
_entry.id   AF-A0A2P8KSH8-F1
#
_cell.length_a   1.000
_cell.length_b   1.000
_cell.length_c   1.000
_cell.angle_alpha   90.00
_cell.angle_beta   90.00
_cell.angle_gamma   90.00
#
_symmetry.space_group_name_H-M   'P 1'
#
loop_
_entity.id
_entity.type
_entity.pdbx_description
1 polymer ?
#
loop_
_entity_poly.entity_id
_entity_poly.type
_entity_poly.pdbx_seq_one_letter_code
_entity_poly.pdbx_strand_id
1 'polypeptide(L)'
;MYQYVRNNIEYYPVFGSQKGALGSVLDNQATAHDQATLMVELLRASGFEANYVRGIAKLSAAQLAEWWGVSTANACGVLSLLGQAQIPVYEINATSAGSCPGTVAALTDVSFEHVWVKVRINGSWYAFDPSYKPHTFKTGIDLASAAGYNAANHLASAQSGATVTGDYVQNINRTNIRFNLEKYAGILAGHLRTSKPAATLDDVIGGKTIVPFYGALRQSALPYQNTAWGSEELAELPGYMKPTLRVQYQGIDQTYTSDAIYGRRLTLTYNGANQPVLKLDGVAVGARARQ
;
A
#
# COMPACT_ATOMS: atom_id res chain seq x y z
N MET A 1 5.11 -15.17 15.92
CA MET A 1 5.69 -14.25 14.91
C MET A 1 4.88 -14.22 13.63
N TYR A 2 4.84 -15.30 12.84
CA TYR A 2 4.07 -15.32 11.57
C TYR A 2 2.62 -14.82 11.71
N GLN A 3 1.85 -15.39 12.65
CA GLN A 3 0.46 -14.98 12.90
C GLN A 3 0.34 -13.50 13.27
N TYR A 4 1.27 -12.99 14.10
CA TYR A 4 1.27 -11.58 14.48
C TYR A 4 1.43 -10.67 13.27
N VAL A 5 2.49 -10.87 12.47
CA VAL A 5 2.75 -10.04 11.28
C VAL A 5 1.60 -10.19 10.28
N ARG A 6 1.17 -11.42 9.99
CA ARG A 6 0.11 -11.68 9.02
C ARG A 6 -1.22 -11.08 9.42
N ASN A 7 -1.63 -11.21 10.69
CA ASN A 7 -2.98 -10.83 11.09
C ASN A 7 -3.11 -9.35 11.50
N ASN A 8 -2.01 -8.69 11.88
CA ASN A 8 -2.05 -7.32 12.41
C ASN A 8 -1.47 -6.27 11.46
N ILE A 9 -0.69 -6.67 10.45
CA ILE A 9 -0.06 -5.73 9.51
C ILE A 9 -0.74 -5.85 8.15
N GLU A 10 -1.57 -4.88 7.80
CA GLU A 10 -2.29 -4.86 6.52
C GLU A 10 -1.33 -4.73 5.32
N TYR A 11 -1.70 -5.34 4.19
CA TYR A 11 -0.85 -5.31 2.99
C TYR A 11 -1.28 -4.20 2.03
N TYR A 12 -0.31 -3.43 1.52
CA TYR A 12 -0.53 -2.62 0.32
C TYR A 12 0.45 -3.02 -0.79
N PRO A 13 -0.04 -3.20 -2.03
CA PRO A 13 0.78 -3.69 -3.13
C PRO A 13 1.61 -2.56 -3.74
N VAL A 14 2.81 -2.35 -3.21
CA VAL A 14 3.85 -1.49 -3.82
C VAL A 14 5.18 -2.22 -3.75
N PHE A 15 6.00 -2.07 -4.80
CA PHE A 15 7.34 -2.65 -4.83
C PHE A 15 8.29 -1.94 -3.85
N GLY A 16 9.19 -2.73 -3.25
CA GLY A 16 10.24 -2.26 -2.36
C GLY A 16 9.84 -2.07 -0.89
N SER A 17 10.86 -1.90 -0.06
CA SER A 17 10.80 -1.64 1.38
C SER A 17 10.61 -0.14 1.60
N GLN A 18 9.38 0.28 1.92
CA GLN A 18 9.06 1.70 2.08
C GLN A 18 9.43 2.20 3.48
N LYS A 19 9.26 1.37 4.51
CA LYS A 19 9.31 1.81 5.91
C LYS A 19 9.96 0.82 6.89
N GLY A 20 10.39 -0.33 6.40
CA GLY A 20 11.08 -1.35 7.17
C GLY A 20 10.23 -1.98 8.27
N ALA A 21 10.87 -2.70 9.18
CA ALA A 21 10.20 -3.35 10.30
C ALA A 21 9.52 -2.36 11.25
N LEU A 22 10.22 -1.27 11.60
CA LEU A 22 9.69 -0.25 12.51
C LEU A 22 8.41 0.38 11.97
N GLY A 23 8.44 0.86 10.73
CA GLY A 23 7.26 1.48 10.12
C GLY A 23 6.11 0.50 9.91
N SER A 24 6.40 -0.78 9.66
CA SER A 24 5.38 -1.83 9.59
C SER A 24 4.58 -1.91 10.89
N VAL A 25 5.28 -1.93 12.04
CA VAL A 25 4.64 -2.03 13.36
C VAL A 25 3.92 -0.73 13.74
N LEU A 26 4.49 0.44 13.43
CA LEU A 26 3.87 1.72 13.77
C LEU A 26 2.56 1.96 13.02
N ASP A 27 2.50 1.59 11.75
CA ASP A 27 1.35 1.89 10.90
C ASP A 27 0.32 0.75 10.85
N ASN A 28 0.67 -0.45 11.32
CA ASN A 28 -0.10 -1.68 11.10
C ASN A 28 -0.46 -1.92 9.62
N GLN A 29 0.41 -1.47 8.71
CA GLN A 29 0.28 -1.63 7.28
C GLN A 29 1.69 -1.74 6.69
N ALA A 30 1.93 -2.44 5.58
CA ALA A 30 3.27 -2.56 4.98
C ALA A 30 3.25 -3.26 3.60
N THR A 31 4.29 -3.04 2.80
CA THR A 31 4.53 -3.84 1.58
C THR A 31 4.96 -5.26 1.94
N ALA A 32 5.09 -6.14 0.94
CA ALA A 32 5.62 -7.49 1.15
C ALA A 32 7.06 -7.47 1.67
N HIS A 33 7.87 -6.54 1.16
CA HIS A 33 9.25 -6.33 1.58
C HIS A 33 9.30 -5.92 3.05
N ASP A 34 8.50 -4.91 3.43
CA ASP A 34 8.44 -4.41 4.80
C ASP A 34 7.95 -5.47 5.79
N GLN A 35 6.90 -6.26 5.44
CA GLN A 35 6.41 -7.35 6.28
C GLN A 35 7.40 -8.52 6.38
N ALA A 36 8.10 -8.86 5.30
CA ALA A 36 9.17 -9.84 5.32
C ALA A 36 10.32 -9.37 6.21
N THR A 37 10.71 -8.10 6.13
CA THR A 37 11.73 -7.48 6.99
C THR A 37 11.34 -7.55 8.45
N LEU A 38 10.12 -7.16 8.80
CA LEU A 38 9.61 -7.28 10.17
C LEU A 38 9.70 -8.72 10.69
N MET A 39 9.27 -9.70 9.88
CA MET A 39 9.31 -11.10 10.31
C MET A 39 10.74 -11.65 10.42
N VAL A 40 11.63 -11.34 9.48
CA VAL A 40 13.05 -11.73 9.51
C VAL A 40 13.76 -11.15 10.73
N GLU A 41 13.58 -9.86 11.02
CA GLU A 41 14.18 -9.21 12.18
C GLU A 41 13.69 -9.82 13.50
N LEU A 42 12.38 -10.05 13.64
CA LEU A 42 11.82 -10.71 14.82
C LEU A 42 12.39 -12.12 15.02
N LEU A 43 12.48 -12.91 13.93
CA LEU A 43 13.02 -14.27 13.96
C LEU A 43 14.49 -14.29 14.36
N ARG A 44 15.32 -13.45 13.73
CA ARG A 44 16.75 -13.32 14.04
C ARG A 44 16.97 -12.84 15.47
N ALA A 45 16.19 -11.88 15.95
CA ALA A 45 16.23 -11.43 17.34
C ALA A 45 15.88 -12.54 18.35
N SER A 46 15.16 -13.58 17.92
CA SER A 46 14.86 -14.77 18.73
C SER A 46 15.79 -15.95 18.47
N GLY A 47 16.92 -15.73 17.80
CA GLY A 47 17.96 -16.73 17.58
C GLY A 47 17.72 -17.70 16.42
N PHE A 48 16.73 -17.45 15.57
CA PHE A 48 16.52 -18.25 14.37
C PHE A 48 17.38 -17.78 13.19
N GLU A 49 17.86 -18.73 12.40
CA GLU A 49 18.43 -18.48 11.08
C GLU A 49 17.27 -18.18 10.11
N ALA A 50 17.16 -16.93 9.66
CA ALA A 50 16.10 -16.48 8.76
C ALA A 50 16.65 -15.58 7.65
N ASN A 51 16.17 -15.78 6.43
CA ASN A 51 16.57 -15.06 5.22
C ASN A 51 15.33 -14.65 4.41
N TYR A 52 15.52 -13.71 3.50
CA TYR A 52 14.52 -13.34 2.52
C TYR A 52 14.62 -14.29 1.32
N VAL A 53 13.52 -14.45 0.60
CA VAL A 53 13.51 -15.09 -0.70
C VAL A 53 12.84 -14.15 -1.68
N ARG A 54 13.55 -13.77 -2.73
CA ARG A 54 13.00 -13.10 -3.91
C ARG A 54 12.62 -14.17 -4.93
N GLY A 55 11.41 -14.12 -5.44
CA GLY A 55 10.96 -15.04 -6.47
C GLY A 55 9.64 -14.62 -7.07
N ILE A 56 8.98 -15.52 -7.80
CA ILE A 56 7.75 -15.20 -8.54
C ILE A 56 6.55 -15.85 -7.86
N ALA A 57 5.54 -15.04 -7.55
CA ALA A 57 4.22 -15.51 -7.14
C ALA A 57 3.31 -15.63 -8.35
N LYS A 58 2.59 -16.74 -8.50
CA LYS A 58 1.51 -16.91 -9.48
C LYS A 58 0.18 -17.02 -8.76
N LEU A 59 -0.67 -16.01 -8.95
CA LEU A 59 -2.00 -15.97 -8.35
C LEU A 59 -3.07 -16.13 -9.42
N SER A 60 -4.11 -16.89 -9.12
CA SER A 60 -5.36 -16.84 -9.87
C SER A 60 -6.06 -15.49 -9.67
N ALA A 61 -6.99 -15.17 -10.57
CA ALA A 61 -7.84 -14.00 -10.43
C ALA A 61 -8.64 -13.97 -9.12
N ALA A 62 -9.08 -15.13 -8.62
CA ALA A 62 -9.76 -15.23 -7.33
C ALA A 62 -8.81 -14.91 -6.17
N GLN A 63 -7.61 -15.49 -6.16
CA GLN A 63 -6.61 -15.24 -5.11
C GLN A 63 -6.18 -13.77 -5.07
N LEU A 64 -6.00 -13.13 -6.24
CA LEU A 64 -5.66 -11.71 -6.33
C LEU A 64 -6.81 -10.83 -5.81
N ALA A 65 -8.06 -11.13 -6.20
CA ALA A 65 -9.22 -10.40 -5.72
C ALA A 65 -9.40 -10.54 -4.19
N GLU A 66 -9.27 -11.75 -3.67
CA GLU A 66 -9.38 -12.04 -2.23
C GLU A 66 -8.28 -11.35 -1.41
N TRP A 67 -7.06 -11.30 -1.95
CA TRP A 67 -5.93 -10.69 -1.26
C TRP A 67 -5.93 -9.16 -1.39
N TRP A 68 -6.06 -8.61 -2.60
CA TRP A 68 -5.83 -7.18 -2.82
C TRP A 68 -7.13 -6.36 -2.81
N GLY A 69 -8.28 -6.99 -3.00
CA GLY A 69 -9.57 -6.30 -3.08
C GLY A 69 -9.78 -5.55 -4.39
N VAL A 70 -9.15 -6.02 -5.47
CA VAL A 70 -9.18 -5.36 -6.78
C VAL A 70 -10.05 -6.14 -7.75
N SER A 71 -10.72 -5.44 -8.66
CA SER A 71 -11.49 -6.09 -9.72
C SER A 71 -10.56 -6.79 -10.70
N THR A 72 -10.85 -8.06 -10.97
CA THR A 72 -10.12 -8.89 -11.94
C THR A 72 -10.88 -9.10 -13.24
N ALA A 73 -12.00 -8.38 -13.44
CA ALA A 73 -12.80 -8.43 -14.66
C ALA A 73 -12.08 -7.83 -15.88
N ASN A 74 -11.00 -7.06 -15.67
CA ASN A 74 -10.18 -6.49 -16.72
C ASN A 74 -8.69 -6.66 -16.43
N ALA A 75 -8.05 -7.59 -17.14
CA ALA A 75 -6.61 -7.86 -17.03
C ALA A 75 -5.74 -6.62 -17.32
N CYS A 76 -6.12 -5.75 -18.27
CA CYS A 76 -5.40 -4.51 -18.52
C CYS A 76 -5.50 -3.51 -17.35
N GLY A 77 -6.62 -3.52 -16.63
CA GLY A 77 -6.76 -2.75 -15.38
C GLY A 77 -5.83 -3.26 -14.29
N VAL A 78 -5.75 -4.58 -14.11
CA VAL A 78 -4.81 -5.21 -13.16
C VAL A 78 -3.35 -4.93 -13.55
N LEU A 79 -3.01 -5.05 -14.83
CA LEU A 79 -1.67 -4.73 -15.34
C LEU A 79 -1.30 -3.27 -15.09
N SER A 80 -2.23 -2.35 -15.30
CA SER A 80 -2.03 -0.93 -15.00
C SER A 80 -1.77 -0.68 -13.52
N LEU A 81 -2.53 -1.34 -12.62
CA LEU A 81 -2.32 -1.26 -11.18
C LEU A 81 -0.92 -1.76 -10.78
N LEU A 82 -0.51 -2.92 -11.30
CA LEU A 82 0.83 -3.49 -11.04
C LEU A 82 1.94 -2.55 -11.54
N GLY A 83 1.76 -1.94 -12.72
CA GLY A 83 2.67 -0.96 -13.27
C GLY A 83 2.78 0.31 -12.40
N GLN A 84 1.66 0.83 -11.90
CA GLN A 84 1.64 1.98 -10.97
C GLN A 84 2.28 1.65 -9.62
N ALA A 85 2.11 0.41 -9.14
CA ALA A 85 2.76 -0.12 -7.96
C ALA A 85 4.25 -0.43 -8.16
N GLN A 86 4.74 -0.32 -9.40
CA GLN A 86 6.09 -0.70 -9.84
C GLN A 86 6.46 -2.16 -9.54
N ILE A 87 5.46 -3.05 -9.46
CA ILE A 87 5.69 -4.48 -9.20
C ILE A 87 6.06 -5.15 -10.53
N PRO A 88 7.26 -5.76 -10.67
CA PRO A 88 7.65 -6.44 -11.90
C PRO A 88 6.68 -7.58 -12.25
N VAL A 89 6.08 -7.48 -13.44
CA VAL A 89 5.17 -8.50 -13.98
C VAL A 89 5.95 -9.41 -14.91
N TYR A 90 5.84 -10.71 -14.70
CA TYR A 90 6.51 -11.75 -15.48
C TYR A 90 5.58 -12.38 -16.50
N GLU A 91 4.31 -12.55 -16.14
CA GLU A 91 3.29 -13.12 -17.01
C GLU A 91 1.92 -12.62 -16.56
N ILE A 92 1.03 -12.36 -17.52
CA ILE A 92 -0.37 -12.05 -17.24
C ILE A 92 -1.23 -12.72 -18.30
N ASN A 93 -2.24 -13.47 -17.84
CA ASN A 93 -3.12 -14.25 -18.69
C ASN A 93 -4.57 -13.80 -18.53
N ALA A 94 -5.33 -13.85 -19.62
CA ALA A 94 -6.73 -13.42 -19.66
C ALA A 94 -7.59 -14.44 -20.42
N THR A 95 -8.91 -14.34 -20.26
CA THR A 95 -9.88 -15.25 -20.91
C THR A 95 -9.87 -15.18 -22.44
N SER A 96 -9.31 -14.11 -23.02
CA SER A 96 -9.12 -13.95 -24.45
C SER A 96 -7.80 -13.23 -24.75
N ALA A 97 -7.20 -13.55 -25.90
CA ALA A 97 -5.97 -12.92 -26.34
C ALA A 97 -6.18 -11.44 -26.72
N GLY A 98 -5.15 -10.62 -26.49
CA GLY A 98 -5.17 -9.21 -26.85
C GLY A 98 -4.01 -8.42 -26.23
N SER A 99 -4.03 -7.10 -26.40
CA SER A 99 -2.96 -6.19 -25.97
C SER A 99 -3.50 -5.04 -25.14
N CYS A 100 -2.70 -4.59 -24.16
CA CYS A 100 -3.02 -3.43 -23.35
C CYS A 100 -2.29 -2.16 -23.85
N PRO A 101 -2.92 -0.97 -23.76
CA PRO A 101 -4.32 -0.75 -23.42
C PRO A 101 -5.24 -1.11 -24.60
N GLY A 102 -6.40 -1.72 -24.34
CA GLY A 102 -7.43 -1.93 -25.38
C GLY A 102 -8.28 -3.20 -25.21
N THR A 103 -7.71 -4.27 -24.66
CA THR A 103 -8.47 -5.49 -24.37
C THR A 103 -9.27 -5.37 -23.07
N VAL A 104 -10.55 -5.76 -23.13
CA VAL A 104 -11.41 -5.93 -21.95
C VAL A 104 -11.72 -7.41 -21.81
N ALA A 105 -10.86 -8.11 -21.07
CA ALA A 105 -10.98 -9.53 -20.81
C ALA A 105 -10.69 -9.80 -19.33
N ALA A 106 -11.40 -10.77 -18.75
CA ALA A 106 -11.18 -11.15 -17.36
C ALA A 106 -9.79 -11.78 -17.20
N LEU A 107 -9.11 -11.44 -16.11
CA LEU A 107 -7.85 -12.06 -15.71
C LEU A 107 -8.10 -13.56 -15.41
N THR A 108 -7.17 -14.43 -15.79
CA THR A 108 -7.14 -15.82 -15.32
C THR A 108 -6.12 -15.98 -14.20
N ASP A 109 -4.91 -15.50 -14.44
CA ASP A 109 -3.79 -15.55 -13.51
C ASP A 109 -2.74 -14.49 -13.84
N VAL A 110 -1.91 -14.17 -12.85
CA VAL A 110 -0.78 -13.24 -12.98
C VAL A 110 0.41 -13.79 -12.22
N SER A 111 1.58 -13.75 -12.87
CA SER A 111 2.88 -14.02 -12.27
C SER A 111 3.65 -12.72 -12.09
N PHE A 112 4.06 -12.42 -10.87
CA PHE A 112 4.77 -11.18 -10.53
C PHE A 112 5.85 -11.40 -9.47
N GLU A 113 6.84 -10.52 -9.45
CA GLU A 113 7.91 -10.57 -8.47
C GLU A 113 7.41 -10.32 -7.05
N HIS A 114 7.89 -11.16 -6.14
CA HIS A 114 7.48 -11.14 -4.75
C HIS A 114 8.65 -11.46 -3.82
N VAL A 115 8.49 -11.09 -2.55
CA VAL A 115 9.47 -11.37 -1.49
C VAL A 115 8.75 -12.02 -0.30
N TRP A 116 9.34 -13.10 0.20
CA TRP A 116 8.85 -13.80 1.39
C TRP A 116 10.02 -14.22 2.29
N VAL A 117 9.70 -14.89 3.40
CA VAL A 117 10.65 -15.29 4.43
C VAL A 117 10.94 -16.78 4.35
N LYS A 118 12.19 -17.16 4.56
CA LYS A 118 12.60 -18.54 4.80
C LYS A 118 13.33 -18.62 6.14
N VAL A 119 13.00 -19.61 6.95
CA VAL A 119 13.53 -19.75 8.31
C VAL A 119 13.85 -21.21 8.63
N ARG A 120 14.95 -21.42 9.34
CA ARG A 120 15.39 -22.74 9.78
C ARG A 120 14.84 -23.05 11.17
N ILE A 121 14.01 -24.08 11.27
CA ILE A 121 13.40 -24.54 12.52
C ILE A 121 13.77 -26.01 12.71
N ASN A 122 14.43 -26.34 13.82
CA ASN A 122 14.89 -27.71 14.13
C ASN A 122 15.68 -28.36 12.98
N GLY A 123 16.53 -27.59 12.30
CA GLY A 123 17.38 -28.05 11.20
C GLY A 123 16.73 -28.01 9.80
N SER A 124 15.40 -27.88 9.71
CA SER A 124 14.66 -27.83 8.44
C SER A 124 14.28 -26.41 8.04
N TRP A 125 14.35 -26.11 6.74
CA TRP A 125 13.93 -24.83 6.18
C TRP A 125 12.43 -24.81 5.87
N TYR A 126 11.78 -23.71 6.26
CA TYR A 126 10.36 -23.46 6.02
C TYR A 126 10.16 -22.07 5.41
N ALA A 127 9.17 -21.94 4.53
CA ALA A 127 8.80 -20.72 3.84
C ALA A 127 7.53 -20.09 4.42
N PHE A 128 7.54 -18.78 4.60
CA PHE A 128 6.43 -18.00 5.13
C PHE A 128 6.28 -16.70 4.35
N ASP A 129 5.08 -16.41 3.88
CA ASP A 129 4.73 -15.11 3.36
C ASP A 129 3.72 -14.45 4.32
N PRO A 130 4.17 -13.49 5.16
CA PRO A 130 3.28 -12.79 6.07
C PRO A 130 2.37 -11.79 5.34
N SER A 131 2.70 -11.41 4.10
CA SER A 131 1.93 -10.45 3.31
C SER A 131 0.73 -11.09 2.62
N TYR A 132 0.82 -12.38 2.24
CA TYR A 132 -0.29 -13.13 1.65
C TYR A 132 -1.41 -13.38 2.67
N LYS A 133 -2.54 -12.67 2.48
CA LYS A 133 -3.71 -12.77 3.35
C LYS A 133 -5.01 -12.47 2.59
N PRO A 134 -5.97 -13.40 2.49
CA PRO A 134 -7.28 -13.11 1.96
C PRO A 134 -8.08 -12.25 2.94
N HIS A 135 -9.07 -11.53 2.40
CA HIS A 135 -9.94 -10.65 3.16
C HIS A 135 -11.40 -11.07 3.03
N THR A 136 -12.19 -10.75 4.05
CA THR A 136 -13.64 -10.63 3.92
C THR A 136 -13.96 -9.20 3.51
N PHE A 137 -14.76 -9.04 2.45
CA PHE A 137 -15.17 -7.74 1.94
C PHE A 137 -16.56 -7.37 2.41
N LYS A 138 -16.74 -6.09 2.73
CA LYS A 138 -18.03 -5.48 2.98
C LYS A 138 -18.33 -4.49 1.87
N THR A 139 -19.48 -4.66 1.23
CA THR A 139 -20.00 -3.70 0.26
C THR A 139 -20.66 -2.55 1.01
N GLY A 140 -20.19 -1.32 0.77
CA GLY A 140 -20.81 -0.12 1.30
C GLY A 140 -22.16 0.18 0.66
N ILE A 141 -22.85 1.18 1.18
CA ILE A 141 -24.05 1.73 0.55
C ILE A 141 -23.65 2.76 -0.51
N ASP A 142 -24.55 3.05 -1.44
CA ASP A 142 -24.41 4.22 -2.31
C ASP A 142 -24.64 5.50 -1.49
N LEU A 143 -23.54 6.13 -1.07
CA LEU A 143 -23.57 7.35 -0.27
C LEU A 143 -24.23 8.53 -0.99
N ALA A 144 -24.08 8.61 -2.31
CA ALA A 144 -24.66 9.69 -3.09
C ALA A 144 -26.18 9.55 -3.09
N SER A 145 -26.69 8.36 -3.39
CA SER A 145 -28.12 8.06 -3.32
C SER A 145 -28.66 8.22 -1.89
N ALA A 146 -27.95 7.72 -0.88
CA ALA A 146 -28.38 7.80 0.53
C ALA A 146 -28.41 9.24 1.07
N ALA A 147 -27.52 10.12 0.59
CA ALA A 147 -27.51 11.53 0.95
C ALA A 147 -28.47 12.39 0.10
N GLY A 148 -29.10 11.80 -0.94
CA GLY A 148 -29.87 12.54 -1.93
C GLY A 148 -29.00 13.50 -2.77
N TYR A 149 -27.71 13.19 -2.91
CA TYR A 149 -26.77 13.99 -3.68
C TYR A 149 -27.04 13.87 -5.17
N ASN A 150 -27.12 15.01 -5.84
CA ASN A 150 -27.16 15.10 -7.29
C ASN A 150 -26.10 16.12 -7.75
N ALA A 151 -25.08 15.64 -8.47
CA ALA A 151 -23.95 16.46 -8.89
C ALA A 151 -24.37 17.64 -9.78
N ALA A 152 -25.28 17.42 -10.72
CA ALA A 152 -25.74 18.46 -11.65
C ALA A 152 -26.48 19.58 -10.89
N ASN A 153 -27.39 19.22 -9.98
CA ASN A 153 -28.13 20.19 -9.17
C ASN A 153 -27.20 20.93 -8.20
N HIS A 154 -26.25 20.22 -7.57
CA HIS A 154 -25.28 20.85 -6.68
C HIS A 154 -24.41 21.87 -7.42
N LEU A 155 -23.90 21.50 -8.61
CA LEU A 155 -23.09 22.38 -9.45
C LEU A 155 -23.90 23.60 -9.94
N ALA A 156 -25.11 23.40 -10.44
CA ALA A 156 -25.99 24.49 -10.88
C ALA A 156 -26.31 25.46 -9.73
N SER A 157 -26.57 24.92 -8.53
CA SER A 157 -26.82 25.72 -7.32
C SER A 157 -25.57 26.51 -6.89
N ALA A 158 -24.38 25.91 -6.99
CA ALA A 158 -23.10 26.57 -6.71
C ALA A 158 -22.76 27.68 -7.73
N GLN A 159 -23.16 27.52 -8.99
CA GLN A 159 -22.93 28.48 -10.06
C GLN A 159 -24.00 29.60 -10.13
N SER A 160 -25.03 29.55 -9.27
CA SER A 160 -26.08 30.56 -9.27
C SER A 160 -25.53 31.96 -8.95
N GLY A 161 -25.56 32.85 -9.94
CA GLY A 161 -25.00 34.20 -9.86
C GLY A 161 -23.48 34.28 -10.08
N ALA A 162 -22.84 33.18 -10.45
CA ALA A 162 -21.42 33.13 -10.77
C ALA A 162 -21.16 33.51 -12.25
N THR A 163 -19.97 34.04 -12.52
CA THR A 163 -19.42 34.15 -13.88
C THR A 163 -18.52 32.95 -14.12
N VAL A 164 -18.86 32.12 -15.12
CA VAL A 164 -18.11 30.91 -15.48
C VAL A 164 -17.64 31.06 -16.92
N THR A 165 -16.32 31.01 -17.15
CA THR A 165 -15.69 30.98 -18.47
C THR A 165 -14.82 29.73 -18.59
N GLY A 166 -14.19 29.52 -19.75
CA GLY A 166 -13.21 28.44 -19.92
C GLY A 166 -11.96 28.60 -19.05
N ASP A 167 -11.61 29.85 -18.71
CA ASP A 167 -10.34 30.18 -18.06
C ASP A 167 -10.49 30.57 -16.59
N TYR A 168 -11.68 31.04 -16.18
CA TYR A 168 -11.90 31.47 -14.80
C TYR A 168 -13.34 31.31 -14.35
N VAL A 169 -13.48 31.28 -13.02
CA VAL A 169 -14.76 31.38 -12.33
C VAL A 169 -14.70 32.49 -11.29
N GLN A 170 -15.73 33.33 -11.24
CA GLN A 170 -15.89 34.39 -10.25
C GLN A 170 -17.27 34.31 -9.59
N ASN A 171 -17.35 34.75 -8.33
CA ASN A 171 -18.60 34.85 -7.57
C ASN A 171 -19.37 33.53 -7.42
N ILE A 172 -18.68 32.40 -7.24
CA ILE A 172 -19.30 31.13 -6.84
C ILE A 172 -20.15 31.35 -5.59
N ASN A 173 -21.36 30.79 -5.60
CA ASN A 173 -22.33 30.92 -4.54
C ASN A 173 -21.98 30.02 -3.34
N ARG A 174 -21.08 30.52 -2.48
CA ARG A 174 -20.62 29.82 -1.27
C ARG A 174 -21.75 29.51 -0.29
N THR A 175 -22.78 30.36 -0.24
CA THR A 175 -23.96 30.15 0.61
C THR A 175 -24.71 28.89 0.19
N ASN A 176 -25.01 28.76 -1.10
CA ASN A 176 -25.67 27.57 -1.65
C ASN A 176 -24.82 26.31 -1.49
N ILE A 177 -23.50 26.40 -1.65
CA ILE A 177 -22.60 25.27 -1.43
C ILE A 177 -22.73 24.76 0.02
N ARG A 178 -22.59 25.64 1.01
CA ARG A 178 -22.69 25.27 2.43
C ARG A 178 -24.05 24.69 2.76
N PHE A 179 -25.12 25.37 2.33
CA PHE A 179 -26.49 24.91 2.54
C PHE A 179 -26.72 23.49 1.97
N ASN A 180 -26.26 23.24 0.75
CA ASN A 180 -26.41 21.92 0.13
C ASN A 180 -25.59 20.84 0.87
N LEU A 181 -24.35 21.13 1.26
CA LEU A 181 -23.52 20.19 2.02
C LEU A 181 -24.14 19.87 3.38
N GLU A 182 -24.65 20.87 4.09
CA GLU A 182 -25.38 20.69 5.36
C GLU A 182 -26.64 19.83 5.16
N LYS A 183 -27.40 20.09 4.08
CA LYS A 183 -28.57 19.29 3.71
C LYS A 183 -28.21 17.83 3.45
N TYR A 184 -27.21 17.56 2.61
CA TYR A 184 -26.78 16.19 2.29
C TYR A 184 -26.27 15.44 3.53
N ALA A 185 -25.49 16.11 4.38
CA ALA A 185 -25.04 15.56 5.65
C ALA A 185 -26.22 15.23 6.59
N GLY A 186 -27.22 16.11 6.67
CA GLY A 186 -28.43 15.89 7.44
C GLY A 186 -29.25 14.70 6.96
N ILE A 187 -29.45 14.57 5.64
CA ILE A 187 -30.17 13.44 5.02
C ILE A 187 -29.41 12.13 5.27
N LEU A 188 -28.10 12.11 5.00
CA LEU A 188 -27.29 10.91 5.22
C LEU A 188 -27.30 10.49 6.70
N ALA A 189 -27.12 11.44 7.63
CA ALA A 189 -27.19 11.15 9.05
C ALA A 189 -28.57 10.61 9.47
N GLY A 190 -29.65 11.13 8.89
CA GLY A 190 -31.00 10.60 9.08
C GLY A 190 -31.15 9.17 8.55
N HIS A 191 -30.67 8.91 7.34
CA HIS A 191 -30.69 7.57 6.72
C HIS A 191 -29.94 6.55 7.58
N LEU A 192 -28.73 6.90 8.05
CA LEU A 192 -27.92 6.01 8.87
C LEU A 192 -28.60 5.67 10.21
N ARG A 193 -29.19 6.65 10.91
CA ARG A 193 -29.89 6.41 12.18
C ARG A 193 -31.12 5.50 12.01
N THR A 194 -31.87 5.65 10.93
CA THR A 194 -33.11 4.90 10.71
C THR A 194 -32.84 3.50 10.16
N SER A 195 -31.97 3.38 9.15
CA SER A 195 -31.81 2.15 8.36
C SER A 195 -30.59 1.33 8.75
N LYS A 196 -29.63 1.93 9.46
CA LYS A 196 -28.33 1.34 9.81
C LYS A 196 -27.90 1.66 11.26
N PRO A 197 -28.79 1.56 12.27
CA PRO A 197 -28.52 2.06 13.63
C PRO A 197 -27.35 1.38 14.36
N ALA A 198 -26.99 0.14 13.97
CA ALA A 198 -25.90 -0.64 14.54
C ALA A 198 -24.74 -0.88 13.55
N ALA A 199 -24.75 -0.21 12.39
CA ALA A 199 -23.73 -0.38 11.36
C ALA A 199 -22.38 0.17 11.82
N THR A 200 -21.29 -0.52 11.49
CA THR A 200 -19.94 0.03 11.61
C THR A 200 -19.62 0.93 10.42
N LEU A 201 -18.47 1.61 10.46
CA LEU A 201 -18.01 2.41 9.31
C LEU A 201 -17.92 1.58 8.03
N ASP A 202 -17.35 0.38 8.11
CA ASP A 202 -17.19 -0.53 6.95
C ASP A 202 -18.52 -1.00 6.36
N ASP A 203 -19.60 -1.07 7.14
CA ASP A 203 -20.94 -1.40 6.65
C ASP A 203 -21.56 -0.26 5.81
N VAL A 204 -20.99 0.94 5.92
CA VAL A 204 -21.48 2.16 5.26
C VAL A 204 -20.60 2.52 4.07
N ILE A 205 -19.29 2.67 4.27
CA ILE A 205 -18.36 3.08 3.20
C ILE A 205 -17.75 1.90 2.44
N GLY A 206 -18.04 0.68 2.89
CA GLY A 206 -17.36 -0.53 2.44
C GLY A 206 -16.03 -0.72 3.16
N GLY A 207 -15.48 -1.91 3.07
CA GLY A 207 -14.22 -2.22 3.73
C GLY A 207 -13.75 -3.62 3.45
N LYS A 208 -12.55 -3.92 3.96
CA LYS A 208 -11.99 -5.26 3.95
C LYS A 208 -11.38 -5.55 5.30
N THR A 209 -11.52 -6.79 5.76
CA THR A 209 -10.91 -7.26 7.01
C THR A 209 -10.10 -8.50 6.70
N ILE A 210 -8.86 -8.56 7.20
CA ILE A 210 -8.00 -9.74 7.06
C ILE A 210 -8.72 -10.94 7.66
N VAL A 211 -8.77 -12.06 6.91
CA VAL A 211 -9.19 -13.34 7.48
C VAL A 211 -8.04 -13.87 8.35
N PRO A 212 -8.19 -13.87 9.70
CA PRO A 212 -7.08 -14.18 10.58
C PRO A 212 -6.67 -15.65 10.45
N PHE A 213 -5.37 -15.90 10.57
CA PHE A 213 -4.82 -17.26 10.59
C PHE A 213 -4.29 -17.61 11.98
N TYR A 214 -4.75 -18.72 12.54
CA TYR A 214 -4.38 -19.20 13.87
C TYR A 214 -3.64 -20.56 13.88
N GLY A 215 -3.20 -21.04 12.70
CA GLY A 215 -2.54 -22.35 12.58
C GLY A 215 -1.02 -22.33 12.79
N ALA A 216 -0.42 -23.52 12.84
CA ALA A 216 1.03 -23.72 12.85
C ALA A 216 1.52 -24.11 11.45
N LEU A 217 1.84 -23.11 10.63
CA LEU A 217 2.31 -23.33 9.27
C LEU A 217 3.76 -23.89 9.26
N ARG A 218 4.01 -24.95 8.49
CA ARG A 218 5.29 -25.65 8.33
C ARG A 218 5.49 -26.12 6.89
N GLN A 219 5.35 -25.20 5.94
CA GLN A 219 5.54 -25.47 4.51
C GLN A 219 6.99 -25.23 4.08
N SER A 220 7.54 -26.07 3.20
CA SER A 220 8.91 -25.90 2.66
C SER A 220 8.97 -24.97 1.45
N ALA A 221 7.82 -24.72 0.81
CA ALA A 221 7.62 -23.79 -0.30
C ALA A 221 6.24 -23.13 -0.20
N LEU A 222 6.05 -21.98 -0.84
CA LEU A 222 4.74 -21.33 -0.92
C LEU A 222 3.87 -22.05 -1.97
N PRO A 223 2.57 -22.28 -1.72
CA PRO A 223 1.70 -22.99 -2.65
C PRO A 223 1.46 -22.25 -3.98
N TYR A 224 1.69 -20.94 -4.02
CA TYR A 224 1.58 -20.09 -5.20
C TYR A 224 2.95 -19.65 -5.76
N GLN A 225 4.05 -20.26 -5.31
CA GLN A 225 5.35 -20.00 -5.92
C GLN A 225 5.34 -20.52 -7.37
N ASN A 226 5.66 -19.65 -8.33
CA ASN A 226 5.84 -20.05 -9.72
C ASN A 226 7.28 -20.46 -9.96
N THR A 227 7.50 -21.75 -10.20
CA THR A 227 8.83 -22.33 -10.42
C THR A 227 9.29 -22.25 -11.88
N ALA A 228 8.51 -21.63 -12.78
CA ALA A 228 8.95 -21.34 -14.15
C ALA A 228 10.13 -20.35 -14.18
N TRP A 229 10.29 -19.56 -13.12
CA TRP A 229 11.44 -18.68 -12.90
C TRP A 229 12.16 -19.06 -11.60
N GLY A 230 13.46 -18.80 -11.55
CA GLY A 230 14.28 -19.04 -10.36
C GLY A 230 13.90 -18.13 -9.20
N SER A 231 14.24 -18.57 -7.98
CA SER A 231 14.20 -17.76 -6.77
C SER A 231 15.60 -17.58 -6.20
N GLU A 232 15.82 -16.47 -5.52
CA GLU A 232 17.09 -16.09 -4.90
C GLU A 232 16.91 -15.96 -3.39
N GLU A 233 17.77 -16.62 -2.63
CA GLU A 233 17.85 -16.44 -1.17
C GLU A 233 18.77 -15.27 -0.85
N LEU A 234 18.29 -14.35 -0.02
CA LEU A 234 18.94 -13.09 0.27
C LEU A 234 19.12 -12.95 1.78
N ALA A 235 20.36 -12.70 2.22
CA ALA A 235 20.62 -12.37 3.62
C ALA A 235 20.04 -10.99 3.99
N GLU A 236 20.12 -10.03 3.06
CA GLU A 236 19.57 -8.68 3.20
C GLU A 236 18.86 -8.27 1.92
N LEU A 237 17.84 -7.40 2.03
CA LEU A 237 17.19 -6.85 0.85
C LEU A 237 18.15 -5.91 0.10
N PRO A 238 18.38 -6.12 -1.21
CA PRO A 238 19.25 -5.26 -2.01
C PRO A 238 18.80 -3.80 -2.03
N GLY A 239 19.76 -2.88 -2.18
CA GLY A 239 19.49 -1.45 -2.20
C GLY A 239 18.53 -0.98 -3.30
N TYR A 240 18.44 -1.68 -4.43
CA TYR A 240 17.50 -1.34 -5.50
C TYR A 240 16.02 -1.61 -5.12
N MET A 241 15.78 -2.40 -4.07
CA MET A 241 14.44 -2.61 -3.50
C MET A 241 14.10 -1.59 -2.42
N LYS A 242 14.98 -0.62 -2.16
CA LYS A 242 14.77 0.40 -1.14
C LYS A 242 14.70 1.76 -1.81
N PRO A 243 13.53 2.41 -1.85
CA PRO A 243 13.43 3.79 -2.29
C PRO A 243 14.40 4.68 -1.52
N THR A 244 14.95 5.69 -2.18
CA THR A 244 15.93 6.59 -1.58
C THR A 244 15.50 8.04 -1.65
N LEU A 245 15.89 8.81 -0.63
CA LEU A 245 15.86 10.27 -0.62
C LEU A 245 17.30 10.78 -0.68
N ARG A 246 17.63 11.54 -1.71
CA ARG A 246 18.90 12.27 -1.81
C ARG A 246 18.69 13.74 -1.45
N VAL A 247 19.45 14.21 -0.47
CA VAL A 247 19.47 15.62 -0.06
C VAL A 247 20.75 16.27 -0.58
N GLN A 248 20.58 17.19 -1.54
CA GLN A 248 21.66 17.99 -2.08
C GLN A 248 21.43 19.47 -1.75
N TYR A 249 22.32 20.05 -0.93
CA TYR A 249 22.19 21.44 -0.53
C TYR A 249 23.52 22.05 -0.08
N GLN A 250 24.02 23.06 -0.81
CA GLN A 250 25.18 23.88 -0.41
C GLN A 250 26.38 23.07 0.16
N GLY A 251 26.75 21.98 -0.51
CA GLY A 251 27.86 21.10 -0.12
C GLY A 251 27.47 19.89 0.74
N ILE A 252 26.19 19.76 1.11
CA ILE A 252 25.60 18.51 1.60
C ILE A 252 25.21 17.67 0.39
N ASP A 253 25.61 16.40 0.39
CA ASP A 253 25.15 15.37 -0.54
C ASP A 253 25.03 14.06 0.23
N GLN A 254 23.81 13.72 0.65
CA GLN A 254 23.53 12.54 1.46
C GLN A 254 22.34 11.78 0.89
N THR A 255 22.45 10.46 0.83
CA THR A 255 21.38 9.57 0.36
C THR A 255 20.96 8.66 1.49
N TYR A 256 19.67 8.59 1.76
CA TYR A 256 19.07 7.70 2.74
C TYR A 256 18.09 6.77 2.07
N THR A 257 18.01 5.53 2.53
CA THR A 257 16.88 4.66 2.19
C THR A 257 15.66 5.07 3.01
N SER A 258 14.46 4.92 2.47
CA SER A 258 13.22 5.36 3.10
C SER A 258 12.97 4.67 4.44
N ASP A 259 13.30 3.38 4.55
CA ASP A 259 13.25 2.60 5.79
C ASP A 259 14.19 3.14 6.88
N ALA A 260 15.36 3.67 6.51
CA ALA A 260 16.34 4.20 7.47
C ALA A 260 15.93 5.54 8.10
N ILE A 261 15.02 6.28 7.46
CA ILE A 261 14.52 7.58 7.90
C ILE A 261 13.04 7.58 8.26
N TYR A 262 12.37 6.43 8.16
CA TYR A 262 10.94 6.33 8.44
C TYR A 262 10.62 6.69 9.89
N GLY A 263 9.69 7.63 10.09
CA GLY A 263 9.33 8.13 11.42
C GLY A 263 10.41 8.97 12.12
N ARG A 264 11.52 9.29 11.42
CA ARG A 264 12.64 10.06 11.97
C ARG A 264 12.62 11.50 11.47
N ARG A 265 13.17 12.41 12.27
CA ARG A 265 13.20 13.83 11.91
C ARG A 265 14.48 14.17 11.16
N LEU A 266 14.34 14.50 9.88
CA LEU A 266 15.41 15.08 9.07
C LEU A 266 15.29 16.61 9.09
N THR A 267 16.33 17.33 9.51
CA THR A 267 16.30 18.80 9.62
C THR A 267 17.55 19.42 9.04
N LEU A 268 17.36 20.46 8.23
CA LEU A 268 18.44 21.33 7.78
C LEU A 268 18.49 22.57 8.69
N THR A 269 19.63 22.80 9.33
CA THR A 269 19.87 23.95 10.21
C THR A 269 21.14 24.68 9.80
N TYR A 270 21.37 25.89 10.33
CA TYR A 270 22.62 26.61 10.12
C TYR A 270 23.40 26.70 11.42
N ASN A 271 24.72 26.49 11.36
CA ASN A 271 25.61 26.69 12.51
C ASN A 271 25.94 28.18 12.69
N GLY A 272 26.71 28.52 13.74
CA GLY A 272 27.12 29.90 14.03
C GLY A 272 27.98 30.57 12.96
N ALA A 273 28.46 29.82 11.97
CA ALA A 273 29.18 30.34 10.80
C ALA A 273 28.29 30.41 9.54
N ASN A 274 26.95 30.33 9.69
CA ASN A 274 25.98 30.28 8.60
C ASN A 274 26.24 29.16 7.59
N GLN A 275 26.76 28.01 8.04
CA GLN A 275 26.92 26.82 7.20
C GLN A 275 25.78 25.85 7.44
N PRO A 276 25.24 25.21 6.38
CA PRO A 276 24.18 24.24 6.52
C PRO A 276 24.68 22.95 7.20
N VAL A 277 23.85 22.42 8.08
CA VAL A 277 24.05 21.17 8.81
C VAL A 277 22.77 20.35 8.72
N LEU A 278 22.86 19.20 8.05
CA LEU A 278 21.83 18.19 8.02
C LEU A 278 21.88 17.38 9.31
N LYS A 279 20.73 17.22 9.96
CA LYS A 279 20.58 16.47 11.19
C LYS A 279 19.51 15.40 11.05
N LEU A 280 19.78 14.20 11.57
CA LEU A 280 18.84 13.11 11.71
C LEU A 280 18.60 12.88 13.21
N ASP A 281 17.35 13.08 13.66
CA ASP A 281 16.96 13.09 15.08
C ASP A 281 17.81 14.02 15.96
N GLY A 282 18.25 15.14 15.38
CA GLY A 282 19.09 16.12 16.05
C GLY A 282 20.59 15.83 16.01
N VAL A 283 21.01 14.64 15.56
CA VAL A 283 22.43 14.29 15.37
C VAL A 283 22.90 14.75 14.00
N ALA A 284 24.05 15.43 13.92
CA ALA A 284 24.59 15.89 12.64
C ALA A 284 25.03 14.70 11.76
N VAL A 285 24.57 14.70 10.51
CA VAL A 285 24.80 13.63 9.52
C VAL A 285 25.31 14.15 8.18
N GLY A 286 25.36 15.47 7.99
CA GLY A 286 25.96 16.10 6.81
C GLY A 286 26.26 17.57 7.08
N ALA A 287 27.38 18.06 6.57
CA ALA A 287 27.76 19.47 6.62
C ALA A 287 28.57 19.82 5.38
N ARG A 288 28.68 21.11 5.04
CA ARG A 288 29.57 21.57 3.98
C ARG A 288 31.01 21.13 4.28
N ALA A 289 31.65 20.40 3.37
CA ALA A 289 33.07 20.12 3.45
C ALA A 289 33.87 21.43 3.49
N ARG A 290 34.83 21.55 4.43
CA ARG A 290 35.75 22.70 4.44
C ARG A 290 36.58 22.61 3.15
N GLN A 291 36.53 23.66 2.33
CA GLN A 291 37.55 23.91 1.29
C GLN A 291 38.78 24.49 1.96
#